data_AF-A0A2W5EDH2-F1
#
_entry.id   AF-A0A2W5EDH2-F1
#
_cell.length_a   1.000
_cell.length_b   1.000
_cell.length_c   1.000
_cell.angle_alpha   90.00
_cell.angle_beta   90.00
_cell.angle_gamma   90.00
#
_symmetry.space_group_name_H-M   'P 1'
#
loop_
_entity.id
_entity.type
_entity.pdbx_description
1 polymer ?
#
loop_
_entity_poly.entity_id
_entity_poly.type
_entity_poly.pdbx_seq_one_letter_code
_entity_poly.pdbx_strand_id
1 'polypeptide(L)'
;VWGYFGWTDEEVAKGDFNPKMYNSFTDGTKAAIEMAAVANGTGLDCPDDGLAFPPAGLHDLARVFRPAADGGRMARSGLVDIAASQEPDGREVFNNIRYGVFVTFKAHNEYARACFKQYGLLTDPSGWYASMWRPFHIIGLETSISVLSAVLRNEATGCSKEFRGDAVATAKKDMQPGEMLDGEGGYAVWANAIPATRSLDMKALPIGLAHNVKLKRAIKKDQIVSFDDVELVNDLDVVKLRQDMENRFRPQKDAAA
;
A
#
# COMPACT_ATOMS: atom_id res chain seq x y z
N VAL A 1 14.76 -13.71 -6.54
CA VAL A 1 13.42 -13.11 -6.76
C VAL A 1 12.60 -13.92 -7.77
N TRP A 2 13.16 -14.33 -8.91
CA TRP A 2 12.43 -15.01 -10.00
C TRP A 2 11.66 -16.28 -9.59
N GLY A 3 12.21 -17.08 -8.67
CA GLY A 3 11.51 -18.28 -8.17
C GLY A 3 10.16 -17.99 -7.50
N TYR A 4 9.94 -16.79 -6.96
CA TYR A 4 8.63 -16.40 -6.40
C TYR A 4 7.57 -16.16 -7.48
N PHE A 5 7.99 -15.95 -8.74
CA PHE A 5 7.11 -15.70 -9.88
C PHE A 5 6.93 -16.94 -10.78
N GLY A 6 7.54 -18.08 -10.40
CA GLY A 6 7.47 -19.31 -11.18
C GLY A 6 8.19 -19.25 -12.52
N TRP A 7 9.11 -18.29 -12.69
CA TRP A 7 9.88 -18.13 -13.92
C TRP A 7 11.08 -19.06 -13.96
N THR A 8 11.29 -19.66 -15.13
CA THR A 8 12.46 -20.47 -15.45
C THR A 8 13.68 -19.59 -15.73
N ASP A 9 14.88 -20.15 -15.54
CA ASP A 9 16.12 -19.46 -15.90
C ASP A 9 16.18 -19.09 -17.39
N GLU A 10 15.56 -19.90 -18.26
CA GLU A 10 15.48 -19.63 -19.70
C GLU A 10 14.59 -18.41 -20.01
N GLU A 11 13.44 -18.28 -19.33
CA GLU A 11 12.58 -17.10 -19.47
C GLU A 11 13.29 -15.84 -18.99
N VAL A 12 13.94 -15.91 -17.82
CA VAL A 12 14.71 -14.80 -17.25
C VAL A 12 15.84 -14.36 -18.20
N ALA A 13 16.56 -15.32 -18.80
CA ALA A 13 17.66 -15.02 -19.71
C ALA A 13 17.23 -14.35 -21.03
N LYS A 14 15.97 -14.53 -21.46
CA LYS A 14 15.42 -13.92 -22.68
C LYS A 14 14.86 -12.52 -22.46
N GLY A 15 14.56 -12.14 -21.23
CA GLY A 15 13.93 -10.87 -20.91
C GLY A 15 14.90 -9.82 -20.37
N ASP A 16 14.45 -8.57 -20.38
CA ASP A 16 15.10 -7.45 -19.69
C ASP A 16 14.30 -7.14 -18.42
N PHE A 17 14.51 -7.94 -17.38
CA PHE A 17 13.76 -7.85 -16.12
C PHE A 17 14.57 -7.12 -15.04
N ASN A 18 13.98 -6.10 -14.44
CA ASN A 18 14.59 -5.38 -13.33
C ASN A 18 14.35 -6.12 -11.99
N PRO A 19 15.37 -6.73 -11.37
CA PRO A 19 15.19 -7.49 -10.14
C PRO A 19 14.72 -6.66 -8.95
N LYS A 20 15.05 -5.35 -8.88
CA LYS A 20 14.55 -4.47 -7.82
C LYS A 20 13.04 -4.28 -7.95
N MET A 21 12.57 -4.00 -9.16
CA MET A 21 11.12 -3.88 -9.42
C MET A 21 10.38 -5.16 -9.02
N TYR A 22 10.91 -6.34 -9.38
CA TYR A 22 10.24 -7.59 -8.99
C TYR A 22 10.30 -7.85 -7.49
N ASN A 23 11.39 -7.48 -6.84
CA ASN A 23 11.54 -7.65 -5.40
C ASN A 23 10.60 -6.72 -4.62
N SER A 24 10.26 -5.54 -5.18
CA SER A 24 9.33 -4.60 -4.55
C SER A 24 7.89 -5.12 -4.47
N PHE A 25 7.52 -6.08 -5.33
CA PHE A 25 6.26 -6.82 -5.19
C PHE A 25 6.32 -7.82 -4.03
N THR A 26 7.46 -8.48 -3.83
CA THR A 26 7.60 -9.55 -2.83
C THR A 26 7.92 -9.04 -1.43
N ASP A 27 8.57 -7.88 -1.30
CA ASP A 27 8.91 -7.29 0.00
C ASP A 27 7.82 -6.36 0.56
N GLY A 28 6.69 -6.23 -0.15
CA GLY A 28 5.54 -5.41 0.25
C GLY A 28 5.66 -3.93 -0.13
N THR A 29 6.78 -3.47 -0.68
CA THR A 29 6.99 -2.05 -1.02
C THR A 29 5.94 -1.54 -2.01
N LYS A 30 5.67 -2.30 -3.07
CA LYS A 30 4.69 -1.92 -4.08
C LYS A 30 3.29 -1.81 -3.48
N ALA A 31 2.91 -2.81 -2.70
CA ALA A 31 1.63 -2.83 -1.98
C ALA A 31 1.49 -1.61 -1.05
N ALA A 32 2.53 -1.26 -0.31
CA ALA A 32 2.52 -0.08 0.55
C ALA A 32 2.29 1.23 -0.23
N ILE A 33 2.99 1.41 -1.36
CA ILE A 33 2.83 2.58 -2.23
C ILE A 33 1.41 2.66 -2.79
N GLU A 34 0.88 1.55 -3.30
CA GLU A 34 -0.47 1.49 -3.87
C GLU A 34 -1.55 1.73 -2.82
N MET A 35 -1.43 1.13 -1.63
CA MET A 35 -2.39 1.31 -0.55
C MET A 35 -2.35 2.72 0.04
N ALA A 36 -1.17 3.35 0.13
CA ALA A 36 -1.07 4.77 0.50
C ALA A 36 -1.78 5.66 -0.54
N ALA A 37 -1.63 5.37 -1.85
CA ALA A 37 -2.35 6.09 -2.90
C ALA A 37 -3.87 5.91 -2.80
N VAL A 38 -4.35 4.68 -2.53
CA VAL A 38 -5.77 4.40 -2.30
C VAL A 38 -6.29 5.18 -1.09
N ALA A 39 -5.60 5.13 0.05
CA ALA A 39 -5.97 5.88 1.26
C ALA A 39 -6.11 7.39 0.96
N ASN A 40 -5.10 7.96 0.30
CA ASN A 40 -5.04 9.38 -0.05
C ASN A 40 -6.10 9.81 -1.10
N GLY A 41 -6.64 8.89 -1.91
CA GLY A 41 -7.69 9.17 -2.90
C GLY A 41 -9.12 8.89 -2.44
N THR A 42 -9.31 8.10 -1.38
CA THR A 42 -10.62 7.54 -1.01
C THR A 42 -11.16 7.97 0.35
N GLY A 43 -10.32 8.45 1.26
CA GLY A 43 -10.72 8.73 2.64
C GLY A 43 -10.55 7.53 3.60
N LEU A 44 -10.03 6.41 3.11
CA LEU A 44 -9.59 5.29 3.95
C LEU A 44 -8.23 5.61 4.61
N ASP A 45 -7.90 4.90 5.68
CA ASP A 45 -6.62 5.02 6.38
C ASP A 45 -5.68 3.84 6.11
N CYS A 46 -4.37 4.07 6.23
CA CYS A 46 -3.42 2.98 6.40
C CYS A 46 -3.49 2.42 7.84
N PRO A 47 -3.24 1.11 8.03
CA PRO A 47 -3.16 0.52 9.38
C PRO A 47 -1.96 1.07 10.15
N ASP A 48 -2.07 1.14 11.48
CA ASP A 48 -1.00 1.68 12.34
C ASP A 48 0.31 0.90 12.19
N ASP A 49 0.25 -0.43 12.11
CA ASP A 49 1.40 -1.34 12.09
C ASP A 49 1.82 -1.82 10.69
N GLY A 50 1.27 -1.21 9.64
CA GLY A 50 1.48 -1.68 8.27
C GLY A 50 0.40 -2.62 7.76
N LEU A 51 0.45 -2.93 6.47
CA LEU A 51 -0.48 -3.86 5.82
C LEU A 51 -0.30 -5.27 6.42
N ALA A 52 -1.40 -5.94 6.75
CA ALA A 52 -1.34 -7.26 7.38
C ALA A 52 -1.29 -8.41 6.38
N PHE A 53 -1.58 -8.14 5.11
CA PHE A 53 -1.65 -9.15 4.03
C PHE A 53 -2.48 -10.40 4.39
N PRO A 54 -3.74 -10.29 4.87
CA PRO A 54 -4.55 -11.47 5.17
C PRO A 54 -4.74 -12.35 3.91
N PRO A 55 -4.43 -13.66 3.96
CA PRO A 55 -4.79 -14.58 2.89
C PRO A 55 -6.30 -14.63 2.69
N ALA A 56 -6.77 -14.42 1.46
CA ALA A 56 -8.18 -14.49 1.12
C ALA A 56 -8.43 -14.73 -0.37
N GLY A 57 -9.30 -15.70 -0.67
CA GLY A 57 -9.86 -15.88 -2.00
C GLY A 57 -11.08 -14.99 -2.22
N LEU A 58 -11.56 -14.93 -3.46
CA LEU A 58 -12.72 -14.13 -3.87
C LEU A 58 -13.95 -14.31 -2.95
N HIS A 59 -14.25 -15.54 -2.53
CA HIS A 59 -15.41 -15.85 -1.70
C HIS A 59 -15.22 -15.53 -0.21
N ASP A 60 -13.98 -15.28 0.22
CA ASP A 60 -13.64 -15.01 1.62
C ASP A 60 -13.42 -13.53 1.91
N LEU A 61 -13.43 -12.65 0.89
CA LEU A 61 -13.14 -11.22 1.06
C LEU A 61 -14.04 -10.56 2.12
N ALA A 62 -15.36 -10.76 2.06
CA ALA A 62 -16.30 -10.21 3.03
C ALA A 62 -16.15 -10.86 4.42
N ARG A 63 -15.61 -12.08 4.45
CA ARG A 63 -15.32 -12.79 5.69
C ARG A 63 -14.09 -12.21 6.38
N VAL A 64 -13.03 -11.96 5.63
CA VAL A 64 -11.70 -11.61 6.11
C VAL A 64 -11.57 -10.10 6.33
N PHE A 65 -11.95 -9.29 5.35
CA PHE A 65 -11.74 -7.84 5.35
C PHE A 65 -12.89 -7.07 6.01
N ARG A 66 -13.21 -7.45 7.24
CA ARG A 66 -14.11 -6.72 8.15
C ARG A 66 -13.47 -6.60 9.54
N PRO A 67 -13.99 -5.75 10.44
CA PRO A 67 -13.44 -5.59 11.77
C PRO A 67 -13.31 -6.91 12.53
N ALA A 68 -12.25 -7.06 13.31
CA ALA A 68 -12.03 -8.20 14.20
C ALA A 68 -13.16 -8.32 15.24
N ALA A 69 -13.72 -7.20 15.69
CA ALA A 69 -14.92 -7.16 16.54
C ALA A 69 -16.15 -7.83 15.92
N ASP A 70 -16.21 -7.90 14.58
CA ASP A 70 -17.27 -8.58 13.82
C ASP A 70 -16.81 -9.97 13.32
N GLY A 71 -15.64 -10.45 13.74
CA GLY A 71 -15.06 -11.75 13.37
C GLY A 71 -14.29 -11.77 12.05
N GLY A 72 -13.84 -10.61 11.56
CA GLY A 72 -12.86 -10.51 10.47
C GLY A 72 -11.42 -10.38 10.98
N ARG A 73 -10.54 -9.80 10.16
CA ARG A 73 -9.11 -9.62 10.45
C ARG A 73 -8.65 -8.16 10.50
N MET A 74 -9.51 -7.21 10.15
CA MET A 74 -9.15 -5.80 10.17
C MET A 74 -9.20 -5.27 11.62
N ALA A 75 -8.26 -4.42 12.02
CA ALA A 75 -8.30 -3.79 13.34
C ALA A 75 -9.59 -2.97 13.55
N ARG A 76 -10.04 -2.28 12.50
CA ARG A 76 -11.29 -1.49 12.44
C ARG A 76 -11.77 -1.33 11.00
N SER A 77 -12.95 -0.75 10.83
CA SER A 77 -13.44 -0.30 9.51
C SER A 77 -12.64 0.91 9.00
N GLY A 78 -12.69 1.13 7.70
CA GLY A 78 -12.08 2.30 7.07
C GLY A 78 -10.58 2.17 6.83
N LEU A 79 -10.06 0.95 6.70
CA LEU A 79 -8.65 0.66 6.47
C LEU A 79 -8.42 0.11 5.06
N VAL A 80 -7.25 0.42 4.48
CA VAL A 80 -6.71 -0.26 3.30
C VAL A 80 -5.88 -1.47 3.71
N ASP A 81 -5.90 -2.55 2.92
CA ASP A 81 -5.04 -3.73 3.06
C ASP A 81 -5.05 -4.55 1.75
N ILE A 82 -4.23 -5.59 1.69
CA ILE A 82 -4.04 -6.47 0.53
C ILE A 82 -4.50 -7.90 0.87
N ALA A 83 -5.20 -8.54 -0.07
CA ALA A 83 -5.45 -9.97 0.00
C ALA A 83 -4.23 -10.74 -0.50
N ALA A 84 -3.54 -11.44 0.41
CA ALA A 84 -2.42 -12.29 0.03
C ALA A 84 -2.90 -13.46 -0.83
N SER A 85 -2.17 -13.75 -1.91
CA SER A 85 -2.45 -14.88 -2.79
C SER A 85 -1.84 -16.20 -2.33
N GLN A 86 -1.07 -16.15 -1.24
CA GLN A 86 -0.42 -17.29 -0.61
C GLN A 86 -0.71 -17.29 0.89
N GLU A 87 -0.84 -18.48 1.44
CA GLU A 87 -0.86 -18.73 2.87
C GLU A 87 0.57 -18.58 3.46
N PRO A 88 0.72 -18.37 4.77
CA PRO A 88 2.04 -18.27 5.42
C PRO A 88 2.92 -19.52 5.23
N ASP A 89 2.30 -20.68 4.96
CA ASP A 89 2.99 -21.94 4.68
C ASP A 89 3.35 -22.13 3.18
N GLY A 90 3.08 -21.12 2.35
CA GLY A 90 3.38 -21.11 0.91
C GLY A 90 2.32 -21.73 0.01
N ARG A 91 1.24 -22.32 0.56
CA ARG A 91 0.13 -22.81 -0.27
C ARG A 91 -0.56 -21.66 -0.99
N GLU A 92 -0.96 -21.90 -2.23
CA GLU A 92 -1.75 -20.93 -2.97
C GLU A 92 -3.17 -20.83 -2.40
N VAL A 93 -3.64 -19.59 -2.22
CA VAL A 93 -5.02 -19.33 -1.81
C VAL A 93 -5.95 -19.63 -3.00
N PHE A 94 -6.95 -20.49 -2.76
CA PHE A 94 -7.93 -20.84 -3.77
C PHE A 94 -8.72 -19.61 -4.23
N ASN A 95 -8.89 -19.45 -5.55
CA ASN A 95 -9.53 -18.27 -6.15
C ASN A 95 -8.95 -16.94 -5.63
N ASN A 96 -7.63 -16.88 -5.43
CA ASN A 96 -6.96 -15.63 -5.07
C ASN A 96 -7.19 -14.54 -6.13
N ILE A 97 -7.09 -13.28 -5.69
CA ILE A 97 -7.45 -12.10 -6.50
C ILE A 97 -6.23 -11.30 -6.98
N ARG A 98 -5.04 -11.92 -7.11
CA ARG A 98 -3.74 -11.22 -7.28
C ARG A 98 -3.63 -10.24 -8.46
N TYR A 99 -4.52 -10.32 -9.44
CA TYR A 99 -4.54 -9.44 -10.61
C TYR A 99 -5.61 -8.34 -10.54
N GLY A 100 -6.46 -8.37 -9.52
CA GLY A 100 -7.63 -7.52 -9.40
C GLY A 100 -7.56 -6.56 -8.23
N VAL A 101 -8.68 -5.90 -8.00
CA VAL A 101 -8.90 -5.00 -6.85
C VAL A 101 -10.26 -5.31 -6.23
N PHE A 102 -10.43 -5.03 -4.94
CA PHE A 102 -11.68 -5.29 -4.25
C PHE A 102 -12.06 -4.15 -3.30
N VAL A 103 -13.33 -4.14 -2.90
CA VAL A 103 -13.84 -3.33 -1.79
C VAL A 103 -14.78 -4.18 -0.95
N THR A 104 -14.62 -4.13 0.37
CA THR A 104 -15.57 -4.73 1.33
C THR A 104 -16.31 -3.60 2.03
N PHE A 105 -17.65 -3.71 2.08
CA PHE A 105 -18.51 -2.67 2.63
C PHE A 105 -19.61 -3.27 3.50
N LYS A 106 -20.10 -2.46 4.45
CA LYS A 106 -21.16 -2.84 5.39
C LYS A 106 -22.52 -2.29 4.94
N ALA A 107 -23.56 -3.11 5.03
CA ALA A 107 -24.93 -2.64 4.90
C ALA A 107 -25.24 -1.59 5.98
N HIS A 108 -25.89 -0.50 5.59
CA HIS A 108 -26.23 0.59 6.51
C HIS A 108 -27.56 0.37 7.24
N ASN A 109 -28.34 -0.64 6.84
CA ASN A 109 -29.58 -1.07 7.48
C ASN A 109 -29.98 -2.50 7.04
N GLU A 110 -31.01 -3.07 7.67
CA GLU A 110 -31.55 -4.41 7.35
C GLU A 110 -32.05 -4.52 5.91
N TYR A 111 -32.59 -3.44 5.33
CA TYR A 111 -33.04 -3.44 3.93
C TYR A 111 -31.87 -3.67 2.98
N ALA A 112 -30.77 -2.93 3.14
CA ALA A 112 -29.55 -3.09 2.34
C ALA A 112 -28.94 -4.49 2.52
N ARG A 113 -28.91 -5.02 3.75
CA ARG A 113 -28.49 -6.38 4.05
C ARG A 113 -29.33 -7.42 3.30
N ALA A 114 -30.65 -7.26 3.29
CA ALA A 114 -31.55 -8.14 2.55
C ALA A 114 -31.30 -8.05 1.03
N CYS A 115 -31.08 -6.83 0.50
CA CYS A 115 -30.74 -6.61 -0.91
C CYS A 115 -29.45 -7.32 -1.32
N PHE A 116 -28.40 -7.34 -0.47
CA PHE A 116 -27.16 -8.05 -0.79
C PHE A 116 -27.42 -9.53 -1.10
N LYS A 117 -28.27 -10.18 -0.30
CA LYS A 117 -28.69 -11.56 -0.53
C LYS A 117 -29.54 -11.71 -1.79
N GLN A 118 -30.52 -10.82 -1.98
CA GLN A 118 -31.44 -10.88 -3.13
C GLN A 118 -30.72 -10.71 -4.47
N TYR A 119 -29.66 -9.89 -4.52
CA TYR A 119 -28.86 -9.67 -5.73
C TYR A 119 -27.66 -10.61 -5.87
N GLY A 120 -27.46 -11.53 -4.93
CA GLY A 120 -26.39 -12.53 -5.00
C GLY A 120 -24.98 -11.98 -4.78
N LEU A 121 -24.83 -10.89 -4.00
CA LEU A 121 -23.51 -10.44 -3.58
C LEU A 121 -22.84 -11.51 -2.72
N LEU A 122 -21.52 -11.61 -2.83
CA LEU A 122 -20.72 -12.43 -1.93
C LEU A 122 -20.66 -11.74 -0.56
N THR A 123 -21.35 -12.32 0.43
CA THR A 123 -21.44 -11.77 1.77
C THR A 123 -20.70 -12.62 2.80
N ASP A 124 -20.44 -12.02 3.95
CA ASP A 124 -20.11 -12.76 5.15
C ASP A 124 -21.31 -13.59 5.67
N PRO A 125 -21.12 -14.51 6.64
CA PRO A 125 -22.21 -15.33 7.18
C PRO A 125 -23.36 -14.52 7.81
N SER A 126 -23.09 -13.33 8.34
CA SER A 126 -24.14 -12.48 8.89
C SER A 126 -24.95 -11.76 7.81
N GLY A 127 -24.39 -11.59 6.60
CA GLY A 127 -24.96 -10.82 5.51
C GLY A 127 -24.75 -9.31 5.63
N TRP A 128 -24.16 -8.83 6.73
CA TRP A 128 -23.92 -7.40 6.93
C TRP A 128 -22.77 -6.85 6.10
N TYR A 129 -21.82 -7.69 5.72
CA TYR A 129 -20.67 -7.32 4.92
C TYR A 129 -20.76 -7.99 3.55
N ALA A 130 -20.47 -7.24 2.51
CA ALA A 130 -20.35 -7.74 1.15
C ALA A 130 -19.08 -7.23 0.50
N SER A 131 -18.59 -7.95 -0.51
CA SER A 131 -17.44 -7.52 -1.30
C SER A 131 -17.78 -7.42 -2.78
N MET A 132 -17.20 -6.41 -3.43
CA MET A 132 -17.13 -6.30 -4.89
C MET A 132 -15.67 -6.45 -5.31
N TRP A 133 -15.46 -7.05 -6.47
CA TRP A 133 -14.13 -7.30 -7.01
C TRP A 133 -14.12 -7.03 -8.52
N ARG A 134 -13.04 -6.38 -8.96
CA ARG A 134 -12.71 -6.24 -10.38
C ARG A 134 -11.55 -7.19 -10.68
N PRO A 135 -11.71 -8.12 -11.63
CA PRO A 135 -10.78 -9.24 -11.81
C PRO A 135 -9.39 -8.89 -12.28
N PHE A 136 -9.29 -7.82 -13.05
CA PHE A 136 -8.06 -7.42 -13.72
C PHE A 136 -7.94 -5.91 -13.71
N HIS A 137 -6.71 -5.45 -13.62
CA HIS A 137 -6.30 -4.12 -14.05
C HIS A 137 -5.16 -4.30 -15.08
N ILE A 138 -5.24 -3.60 -16.20
CA ILE A 138 -4.40 -3.84 -17.38
C ILE A 138 -3.33 -2.75 -17.54
N ILE A 139 -2.98 -2.08 -16.44
CA ILE A 139 -1.84 -1.16 -16.28
C ILE A 139 -1.74 -0.17 -17.45
N GLY A 140 -0.74 -0.30 -18.31
CA GLY A 140 -0.47 0.60 -19.43
C GLY A 140 -1.59 0.61 -20.47
N LEU A 141 -2.30 -0.51 -20.65
CA LEU A 141 -3.39 -0.63 -21.62
C LEU A 141 -4.63 0.18 -21.21
N GLU A 142 -4.77 0.54 -19.94
CA GLU A 142 -5.86 1.41 -19.46
C GLU A 142 -5.47 2.90 -19.43
N THR A 143 -4.20 3.24 -19.67
CA THR A 143 -3.70 4.63 -19.53
C THR A 143 -4.37 5.58 -20.53
N SER A 144 -4.70 5.09 -21.73
CA SER A 144 -5.40 5.87 -22.75
C SER A 144 -6.77 6.38 -22.29
N ILE A 145 -7.47 5.62 -21.44
CA ILE A 145 -8.77 6.03 -20.87
C ILE A 145 -8.59 7.29 -20.02
N SER A 146 -7.54 7.33 -19.19
CA SER A 146 -7.22 8.51 -18.36
C SER A 146 -6.86 9.73 -19.20
N VAL A 147 -6.08 9.54 -20.28
CA VAL A 147 -5.73 10.62 -21.22
C VAL A 147 -6.99 11.18 -21.89
N LEU A 148 -7.87 10.32 -22.40
CA LEU A 148 -9.12 10.74 -23.03
C LEU A 148 -10.05 11.43 -22.04
N SER A 149 -10.15 10.93 -20.81
CA SER A 149 -10.95 11.57 -19.75
C SER A 149 -10.44 12.98 -19.43
N ALA A 150 -9.13 13.16 -19.28
CA ALA A 150 -8.53 14.46 -19.01
C ALA A 150 -8.76 15.46 -20.18
N VAL A 151 -8.53 15.03 -21.42
CA VAL A 151 -8.60 15.93 -22.59
C VAL A 151 -10.05 16.23 -23.00
N LEU A 152 -10.93 15.23 -23.01
CA LEU A 152 -12.28 15.37 -23.54
C LEU A 152 -13.30 15.79 -22.48
N ARG A 153 -13.06 15.45 -21.21
CA ARG A 153 -14.00 15.70 -20.10
C ARG A 153 -13.43 16.58 -18.99
N ASN A 154 -12.14 16.94 -19.04
CA ASN A 154 -11.45 17.62 -17.95
C ASN A 154 -11.61 16.89 -16.60
N GLU A 155 -11.56 15.56 -16.64
CA GLU A 155 -11.86 14.70 -15.50
C GLU A 155 -10.70 13.74 -15.23
N ALA A 156 -10.18 13.80 -14.00
CA ALA A 156 -9.21 12.83 -13.52
C ALA A 156 -9.88 11.48 -13.22
N THR A 157 -9.25 10.39 -13.65
CA THR A 157 -9.69 9.01 -13.32
C THR A 157 -9.22 8.54 -11.94
N GLY A 158 -8.32 9.31 -11.30
CA GLY A 158 -7.89 9.14 -9.92
C GLY A 158 -6.99 10.31 -9.50
N CYS A 159 -7.14 10.80 -8.28
CA CYS A 159 -6.29 11.84 -7.71
C CYS A 159 -6.22 11.73 -6.18
N SER A 160 -5.09 12.14 -5.60
CA SER A 160 -4.99 12.34 -4.16
C SER A 160 -5.85 13.53 -3.74
N LYS A 161 -6.64 13.35 -2.68
CA LYS A 161 -7.53 14.37 -2.10
C LYS A 161 -7.05 14.81 -0.72
N GLU A 162 -6.46 13.89 0.02
CA GLU A 162 -5.99 14.05 1.39
C GLU A 162 -4.62 13.38 1.56
N PHE A 163 -3.93 13.68 2.66
CA PHE A 163 -2.73 12.94 3.08
C PHE A 163 -3.07 12.13 4.34
N ARG A 164 -3.58 10.91 4.12
CA ARG A 164 -4.02 9.95 5.16
C ARG A 164 -3.04 8.81 5.37
N GLY A 165 -2.31 8.43 4.32
CA GLY A 165 -1.34 7.33 4.34
C GLY A 165 -0.02 7.71 3.68
N ASP A 166 1.06 7.10 4.13
CA ASP A 166 2.40 7.31 3.60
C ASP A 166 3.18 5.99 3.51
N ALA A 167 3.98 5.84 2.46
CA ALA A 167 4.83 4.68 2.23
C ALA A 167 6.28 5.02 2.64
N VAL A 168 6.67 4.58 3.83
CA VAL A 168 7.90 5.03 4.50
C VAL A 168 9.00 3.99 4.45
N ALA A 169 10.25 4.43 4.25
CA ALA A 169 11.41 3.55 4.23
C ALA A 169 11.61 2.89 5.59
N THR A 170 11.68 1.56 5.60
CA THR A 170 11.85 0.72 6.79
C THR A 170 13.00 -0.24 6.57
N ALA A 171 13.90 -0.34 7.55
CA ALA A 171 15.13 -1.10 7.42
C ALA A 171 14.89 -2.62 7.32
N LYS A 172 15.50 -3.29 6.33
CA LYS A 172 15.50 -4.76 6.19
C LYS A 172 16.53 -5.45 7.08
N LYS A 173 17.54 -4.71 7.54
CA LYS A 173 18.66 -5.20 8.34
C LYS A 173 19.18 -4.09 9.25
N ASP A 174 19.99 -4.47 10.22
CA ASP A 174 20.82 -3.51 10.96
C ASP A 174 21.78 -2.82 9.98
N MET A 175 21.91 -1.50 10.11
CA MET A 175 22.77 -0.65 9.29
C MET A 175 23.56 0.34 10.15
N GLN A 176 24.78 0.63 9.71
CA GLN A 176 25.71 1.55 10.36
C GLN A 176 25.78 2.90 9.63
N PRO A 177 26.22 3.97 10.31
CA PRO A 177 26.54 5.23 9.66
C PRO A 177 27.51 5.03 8.50
N GLY A 178 27.25 5.71 7.39
CA GLY A 178 28.05 5.60 6.15
C GLY A 178 27.51 4.59 5.15
N GLU A 179 26.64 3.64 5.55
CA GLU A 179 25.96 2.76 4.61
C GLU A 179 24.96 3.51 3.71
N MET A 180 24.64 2.92 2.57
CA MET A 180 23.77 3.51 1.55
C MET A 180 22.40 2.84 1.53
N LEU A 181 21.34 3.63 1.56
CA LEU A 181 19.99 3.19 1.24
C LEU A 181 19.87 3.01 -0.27
N ASP A 182 19.35 1.87 -0.69
CA ASP A 182 19.27 1.48 -2.10
C ASP A 182 17.85 1.54 -2.69
N GLY A 183 16.90 2.09 -1.93
CA GLY A 183 15.54 2.41 -2.34
C GLY A 183 14.61 1.20 -2.47
N GLU A 184 13.52 1.40 -3.21
CA GLU A 184 12.51 0.39 -3.50
C GLU A 184 13.13 -0.91 -4.06
N GLY A 185 12.69 -2.05 -3.50
CA GLY A 185 13.12 -3.38 -3.96
C GLY A 185 14.59 -3.70 -3.69
N GLY A 186 15.30 -2.84 -2.96
CA GLY A 186 16.69 -3.03 -2.57
C GLY A 186 16.90 -4.02 -1.42
N TYR A 187 18.10 -4.00 -0.86
CA TYR A 187 18.55 -4.81 0.28
C TYR A 187 18.52 -4.05 1.60
N ALA A 188 18.58 -2.71 1.57
CA ALA A 188 18.67 -1.89 2.77
C ALA A 188 17.29 -1.61 3.37
N VAL A 189 16.31 -1.27 2.52
CA VAL A 189 14.99 -0.81 2.94
C VAL A 189 13.86 -1.41 2.11
N TRP A 190 12.66 -1.45 2.68
CA TRP A 190 11.37 -1.66 2.03
C TRP A 190 10.40 -0.54 2.44
N ALA A 191 9.23 -0.44 1.81
CA ALA A 191 8.21 0.51 2.24
C ALA A 191 7.15 -0.12 3.15
N ASN A 192 6.94 0.50 4.31
CA ASN A 192 5.80 0.22 5.16
C ASN A 192 4.72 1.30 4.97
N ALA A 193 3.46 0.91 4.78
CA ALA A 193 2.35 1.86 4.67
C ALA A 193 1.78 2.17 6.06
N ILE A 194 1.93 3.42 6.50
CA ILE A 194 1.51 3.87 7.83
C ILE A 194 0.60 5.10 7.72
N PRO A 195 -0.15 5.45 8.79
CA PRO A 195 -0.91 6.69 8.81
C PRO A 195 0.00 7.90 8.59
N ALA A 196 -0.48 8.87 7.83
CA ALA A 196 0.25 10.11 7.54
C ALA A 196 0.60 10.88 8.81
N THR A 197 -0.26 10.88 9.83
CA THR A 197 0.01 11.49 11.14
C THR A 197 1.26 10.89 11.80
N ARG A 198 1.36 9.55 11.84
CA ARG A 198 2.53 8.84 12.36
C ARG A 198 3.78 9.15 11.53
N SER A 199 3.66 9.20 10.20
CA SER A 199 4.77 9.58 9.32
C SER A 199 5.30 10.99 9.65
N LEU A 200 4.41 11.97 9.77
CA LEU A 200 4.73 13.37 10.08
C LEU A 200 5.36 13.54 11.47
N ASP A 201 4.87 12.80 12.47
CA ASP A 201 5.39 12.82 13.84
C ASP A 201 6.82 12.25 13.90
N MET A 202 7.06 11.18 13.16
CA MET A 202 8.37 10.52 13.08
C MET A 202 9.33 11.18 12.08
N LYS A 203 8.86 12.17 11.30
CA LYS A 203 9.58 12.71 10.13
C LYS A 203 10.08 11.59 9.22
N ALA A 204 9.22 10.61 8.98
CA ALA A 204 9.60 9.39 8.28
C ALA A 204 10.05 9.71 6.85
N LEU A 205 11.13 9.09 6.41
CA LEU A 205 11.67 9.23 5.06
C LEU A 205 10.77 8.44 4.10
N PRO A 206 10.15 9.07 3.09
CA PRO A 206 9.35 8.35 2.10
C PRO A 206 10.24 7.42 1.28
N ILE A 207 9.75 6.22 0.95
CA ILE A 207 10.55 5.24 0.18
C ILE A 207 11.02 5.80 -1.17
N GLY A 208 10.21 6.66 -1.80
CA GLY A 208 10.55 7.32 -3.06
C GLY A 208 11.74 8.29 -2.97
N LEU A 209 12.14 8.69 -1.75
CA LEU A 209 13.32 9.52 -1.48
C LEU A 209 14.48 8.73 -0.87
N ALA A 210 14.39 7.40 -0.77
CA ALA A 210 15.40 6.56 -0.12
C ALA A 210 16.42 5.94 -1.09
N HIS A 211 16.43 6.35 -2.37
CA HIS A 211 17.35 5.79 -3.36
C HIS A 211 18.70 6.52 -3.37
N ASN A 212 19.79 5.79 -3.14
CA ASN A 212 21.16 6.31 -3.13
C ASN A 212 21.35 7.41 -2.08
N VAL A 213 20.77 7.18 -0.90
CA VAL A 213 20.83 8.11 0.23
C VAL A 213 21.68 7.54 1.33
N LYS A 214 22.64 8.32 1.81
CA LYS A 214 23.62 7.86 2.80
C LYS A 214 23.05 7.98 4.21
N LEU A 215 23.23 6.95 5.03
CA LEU A 215 22.91 6.99 6.45
C LEU A 215 23.98 7.78 7.22
N LYS A 216 23.55 8.64 8.14
CA LYS A 216 24.43 9.31 9.12
C LYS A 216 24.30 8.76 10.54
N ARG A 217 23.30 7.90 10.79
CA ARG A 217 23.05 7.24 12.08
C ARG A 217 22.86 5.74 11.90
N ALA A 218 23.13 4.99 12.96
CA ALA A 218 22.83 3.56 12.99
C ALA A 218 21.31 3.33 13.04
N ILE A 219 20.84 2.35 12.28
CA ILE A 219 19.42 1.97 12.20
C ILE A 219 19.29 0.47 12.45
N LYS A 220 18.33 0.08 13.26
CA LYS A 220 18.03 -1.34 13.51
C LYS A 220 17.09 -1.90 12.46
N LYS A 221 17.17 -3.21 12.22
CA LYS A 221 16.17 -3.92 11.42
C LYS A 221 14.75 -3.57 11.90
N ASP A 222 13.83 -3.43 10.95
CA ASP A 222 12.42 -3.10 11.13
C ASP A 222 12.15 -1.68 11.68
N GLN A 223 13.19 -0.87 11.90
CA GLN A 223 13.06 0.55 12.25
C GLN A 223 12.72 1.38 10.99
N ILE A 224 11.75 2.28 11.13
CA ILE A 224 11.44 3.31 10.13
C ILE A 224 12.59 4.32 10.09
N VAL A 225 13.09 4.58 8.88
CA VAL A 225 14.12 5.59 8.63
C VAL A 225 13.47 6.97 8.61
N SER A 226 14.06 7.96 9.29
CA SER A 226 13.60 9.35 9.25
C SER A 226 14.52 10.24 8.40
N PHE A 227 14.05 11.43 8.05
CA PHE A 227 14.89 12.48 7.47
C PHE A 227 16.09 12.84 8.37
N ASP A 228 15.94 12.69 9.69
CA ASP A 228 17.01 12.98 10.65
C ASP A 228 18.10 11.88 10.67
N ASP A 229 17.91 10.75 9.99
CA ASP A 229 18.85 9.62 9.94
C ASP A 229 19.73 9.60 8.69
N VAL A 230 19.42 10.45 7.70
CA VAL A 230 20.04 10.43 6.38
C VAL A 230 20.70 11.74 5.98
N GLU A 231 21.64 11.65 5.04
CA GLU A 231 22.21 12.76 4.30
C GLU A 231 21.53 12.83 2.93
N LEU A 232 20.59 13.76 2.78
CA LEU A 232 20.03 14.11 1.47
C LEU A 232 20.90 15.22 0.87
N VAL A 233 21.84 14.83 0.02
CA VAL A 233 22.73 15.74 -0.70
C VAL A 233 22.18 15.91 -2.11
N ASN A 234 22.09 17.16 -2.58
CA ASN A 234 21.51 17.57 -3.87
C ASN A 234 19.98 17.55 -3.90
N ASP A 235 19.44 18.66 -3.38
CA ASP A 235 18.04 19.05 -3.25
C ASP A 235 17.33 19.08 -4.62
N LEU A 236 16.93 17.90 -5.08
CA LEU A 236 15.93 17.76 -6.13
C LEU A 236 14.65 18.45 -5.63
N ASP A 237 14.02 19.27 -6.46
CA ASP A 237 12.76 20.00 -6.16
C ASP A 237 11.70 19.15 -5.43
N VAL A 238 11.75 17.83 -5.55
CA VAL A 238 10.92 16.85 -4.84
C VAL A 238 11.07 16.87 -3.30
N VAL A 239 12.25 17.15 -2.73
CA VAL A 239 12.42 17.20 -1.27
C VAL A 239 11.72 18.42 -0.71
N LYS A 240 11.94 19.58 -1.33
CA LYS A 240 11.20 20.81 -1.02
C LYS A 240 9.69 20.63 -1.22
N LEU A 241 9.26 20.05 -2.34
CA LEU A 241 7.84 19.76 -2.60
C LEU A 241 7.24 18.86 -1.52
N ARG A 242 7.98 17.83 -1.08
CA ARG A 242 7.57 16.95 0.01
C ARG A 242 7.43 17.72 1.32
N GLN A 243 8.38 18.59 1.66
CA GLN A 243 8.31 19.43 2.86
C GLN A 243 7.13 20.41 2.81
N ASP A 244 6.89 21.05 1.65
CA ASP A 244 5.73 21.94 1.45
C ASP A 244 4.42 21.18 1.61
N MET A 245 4.34 19.96 1.07
CA MET A 245 3.20 19.06 1.27
C MET A 245 3.02 18.70 2.75
N GLU A 246 4.07 18.26 3.44
CA GLU A 246 4.02 17.92 4.87
C GLU A 246 3.58 19.12 5.72
N ASN A 247 4.09 20.33 5.44
CA ASN A 247 3.69 21.55 6.14
C ASN A 247 2.21 21.89 5.95
N ARG A 248 1.66 21.65 4.75
CA ARG A 248 0.24 21.86 4.45
C ARG A 248 -0.68 20.90 5.21
N PHE A 249 -0.25 19.65 5.40
CA PHE A 249 -1.06 18.59 6.00
C PHE A 249 -0.75 18.32 7.48
N ARG A 250 0.32 18.92 8.02
CA ARG A 250 0.62 18.85 9.45
C ARG A 250 -0.58 19.40 10.23
N PRO A 251 -1.12 18.65 11.20
CA PRO A 251 -2.18 19.17 12.07
C PRO A 251 -1.70 20.49 12.65
N GLN A 252 -2.49 21.56 12.49
CA GLN A 252 -2.22 22.78 13.23
C GLN A 252 -2.29 22.39 14.70
N LYS A 253 -1.18 22.51 15.42
CA LYS A 253 -1.24 22.47 16.87
C LYS A 253 -2.16 23.61 17.25
N ASP A 254 -3.34 23.30 17.77
CA ASP A 254 -4.15 24.30 18.45
C ASP A 254 -3.20 25.03 19.39
N ALA A 255 -3.00 26.33 19.13
CA ALA A 255 -2.32 27.19 20.07
C ALA A 255 -3.17 27.11 21.33
N ALA A 256 -2.71 26.34 22.32
CA ALA A 256 -3.36 26.23 23.60
C ALA A 256 -3.56 27.67 24.12
N ALA A 257 -4.83 28.07 24.19
CA ALA A 257 -5.27 29.31 24.81
C ALA A 257 -5.24 29.18 26.33
#